data_AF-G6C6Q5-F1
#
_entry.id   AF-G6C6Q5-F1
#
_cell.length_a   1.000
_cell.length_b   1.000
_cell.length_c   1.000
_cell.angle_alpha   90.00
_cell.angle_beta   90.00
_cell.angle_gamma   90.00
#
_symmetry.space_group_name_H-M   'P 1'
#
loop_
_entity.id
_entity.type
_entity.pdbx_description
1 polymer ?
#
loop_
_entity_poly.entity_id
_entity_poly.type
_entity_poly.pdbx_seq_one_letter_code
_entity_poly.pdbx_strand_id
1 'polypeptide(L)'
;MIFIASTTMGLESVVKEECLALGFKNIKVFDGRVEFEGDFRDLVKANIYLRCSDRVFIKMAEFKALTYEELLKLQKLLNGKIL
;
A
#
# COMPACT_ATOMS: atom_id res chain seq x y z
N MET A 1 4.64 6.19 -6.61
CA MET A 1 4.34 6.02 -5.17
C MET A 1 3.99 4.55 -4.94
N ILE A 2 4.14 4.05 -3.71
CA ILE A 2 3.73 2.69 -3.36
C ILE A 2 2.37 2.76 -2.66
N PHE A 3 1.43 1.97 -3.16
CA PHE A 3 0.10 1.80 -2.59
C PHE A 3 -0.06 0.37 -2.06
N ILE A 4 -0.88 0.23 -1.02
CA ILE A 4 -1.14 -1.05 -0.36
C ILE A 4 -2.64 -1.28 -0.38
N ALA A 5 -3.10 -2.32 -1.06
CA ALA A 5 -4.47 -2.81 -0.99
C ALA A 5 -4.54 -3.92 0.07
N SER A 6 -5.26 -3.68 1.16
CA SER A 6 -5.58 -4.71 2.16
C SER A 6 -6.60 -5.69 1.59
N THR A 7 -6.48 -6.96 1.96
CA THR A 7 -7.42 -8.00 1.56
C THR A 7 -7.57 -9.05 2.65
N THR A 8 -8.70 -9.76 2.64
CA THR A 8 -8.86 -10.96 3.44
C THR A 8 -7.85 -12.03 2.99
N MET A 9 -7.29 -12.77 3.95
CA MET A 9 -6.36 -13.87 3.67
C MET A 9 -7.01 -14.89 2.72
N GLY A 10 -6.28 -15.27 1.67
CA GLY A 10 -6.74 -16.17 0.62
C GLY A 10 -7.30 -15.48 -0.64
N LEU A 11 -7.56 -14.17 -0.60
CA LEU A 11 -8.02 -13.38 -1.76
C LEU A 11 -6.91 -12.57 -2.44
N GLU A 12 -5.66 -12.68 -1.97
CA GLU A 12 -4.53 -11.90 -2.50
C GLU A 12 -4.29 -12.13 -3.99
N SER A 13 -4.45 -13.38 -4.45
CA SER A 13 -4.31 -13.74 -5.86
C SER A 13 -5.35 -13.04 -6.73
N VAL A 14 -6.59 -12.91 -6.23
CA VAL A 14 -7.68 -12.23 -6.96
C VAL A 14 -7.38 -10.73 -7.04
N VAL A 15 -7.00 -10.10 -5.93
CA VAL A 15 -6.62 -8.68 -5.91
C VAL A 15 -5.41 -8.41 -6.81
N LYS A 16 -4.44 -9.32 -6.86
CA LYS A 16 -3.30 -9.24 -7.79
C LYS A 16 -3.76 -9.24 -9.25
N GLU A 17 -4.70 -10.13 -9.61
CA GLU A 17 -5.27 -10.18 -10.96
C GLU A 17 -6.04 -8.91 -11.32
N GLU A 18 -6.83 -8.36 -10.40
CA GLU A 18 -7.49 -7.06 -10.58
C GLU A 18 -6.46 -5.95 -10.82
N CYS A 19 -5.40 -5.89 -10.02
CA CYS A 19 -4.31 -4.92 -10.19
C CYS A 19 -3.62 -5.04 -11.56
N LEU A 20 -3.37 -6.26 -12.03
CA LEU A 20 -2.80 -6.52 -13.36
C LEU A 20 -3.74 -6.07 -14.48
N ALA A 21 -5.03 -6.38 -14.36
CA ALA A 21 -6.06 -5.99 -15.33
C ALA A 21 -6.22 -4.46 -15.41
N LEU A 22 -6.03 -3.75 -14.30
CA LEU A 22 -6.03 -2.29 -14.24
C LEU A 22 -4.74 -1.67 -14.78
N GLY A 23 -3.70 -2.46 -15.04
CA GLY A 23 -2.42 -2.01 -15.60
C GLY A 23 -1.45 -1.44 -14.57
N PHE A 24 -1.64 -1.74 -13.28
CA PHE A 24 -0.69 -1.33 -12.23
C PHE A 24 0.64 -2.08 -12.35
N LYS A 25 1.71 -1.48 -11.83
CA LYS A 25 3.08 -1.98 -12.00
C LYS A 25 3.68 -2.43 -10.67
N ASN A 26 4.75 -3.22 -10.74
CA ASN A 26 5.55 -3.67 -9.59
C ASN A 26 4.71 -4.29 -8.46
N ILE A 27 3.77 -5.16 -8.85
CA ILE A 27 2.83 -5.78 -7.92
C ILE A 27 3.55 -6.83 -7.06
N LYS A 28 3.50 -6.66 -5.74
CA LYS A 28 4.03 -7.59 -4.75
C LYS A 28 2.90 -8.09 -3.87
N VAL A 29 2.86 -9.40 -3.64
CA VAL A 29 1.84 -10.03 -2.79
C VAL A 29 2.47 -10.41 -1.46
N PHE A 30 1.74 -10.12 -0.39
CA PHE A 30 2.05 -10.50 0.98
C PHE A 30 0.80 -11.07 1.62
N ASP A 31 0.94 -11.84 2.69
CA ASP A 31 -0.22 -12.37 3.43
C ASP A 31 -1.13 -11.20 3.89
N GLY A 32 -2.37 -11.20 3.42
CA GLY A 32 -3.37 -10.16 3.72
C GLY A 32 -3.22 -8.82 2.99
N ARG A 33 -2.28 -8.65 2.05
CA ARG A 33 -2.16 -7.39 1.27
C ARG A 33 -1.44 -7.53 -0.08
N VAL A 34 -1.74 -6.60 -0.97
CA VAL A 34 -1.06 -6.43 -2.25
C VAL A 34 -0.46 -5.02 -2.33
N GLU A 35 0.85 -4.93 -2.56
CA GLU A 35 1.53 -3.66 -2.85
C GLU A 35 1.65 -3.46 -4.36
N PHE A 36 1.46 -2.24 -4.83
CA PHE A 36 1.69 -1.87 -6.24
C PHE A 36 2.19 -0.44 -6.35
N GLU A 37 2.83 -0.12 -7.48
CA GLU A 37 3.32 1.21 -7.77
C GLU A 37 2.43 1.94 -8.77
N GLY A 38 2.22 3.23 -8.52
CA GLY A 38 1.43 4.11 -9.39
C GLY A 38 1.52 5.58 -9.02
N ASP A 39 0.73 6.39 -9.71
CA ASP A 39 0.51 7.82 -9.45
C ASP A 39 -0.82 8.09 -8.70
N PHE A 40 -1.20 9.36 -8.54
CA PHE A 40 -2.48 9.71 -7.89
C PHE A 40 -3.71 9.29 -8.71
N ARG A 41 -3.61 9.17 -10.03
CA ARG A 41 -4.73 8.67 -10.85
C ARG A 41 -4.91 7.18 -10.62
N ASP A 42 -3.82 6.44 -10.46
CA ASP A 42 -3.84 5.03 -10.10
C ASP A 42 -4.45 4.81 -8.71
N LEU A 43 -4.19 5.71 -7.74
CA LEU A 43 -4.84 5.67 -6.42
C LEU A 43 -6.36 5.79 -6.52
N VAL A 44 -6.85 6.77 -7.30
CA VAL A 44 -8.29 6.97 -7.51
C VAL A 44 -8.89 5.75 -8.23
N LYS A 45 -8.20 5.25 -9.27
CA LYS A 45 -8.61 4.06 -10.01
C LYS A 45 -8.68 2.84 -9.09
N ALA A 46 -7.70 2.62 -8.24
CA ALA A 46 -7.68 1.51 -7.29
C ALA A 46 -8.88 1.55 -6.34
N ASN A 47 -9.21 2.72 -5.79
CA ASN A 47 -10.36 2.87 -4.89
C ASN A 47 -11.72 2.64 -5.58
N ILE A 48 -11.82 2.91 -6.88
CA ILE A 48 -13.08 2.74 -7.64
C ILE A 48 -13.24 1.31 -8.17
N TYR A 49 -12.15 0.68 -8.61
CA TYR A 49 -12.21 -0.54 -9.41
C TYR A 49 -11.80 -1.83 -8.69
N LEU A 50 -11.04 -1.76 -7.59
CA LEU A 50 -10.70 -2.97 -6.82
C LEU A 50 -11.94 -3.43 -6.03
N ARG A 51 -12.43 -4.63 -6.32
CA ARG A 51 -13.66 -5.15 -5.69
C ARG A 51 -13.37 -6.09 -4.53
N CYS A 52 -12.21 -6.74 -4.58
CA CYS A 52 -11.82 -7.72 -3.57
C CYS A 52 -10.88 -7.14 -2.51
N SER A 53 -10.46 -5.87 -2.63
CA SER A 53 -9.69 -5.18 -1.60
C SER A 53 -10.58 -4.45 -0.60
N ASP A 54 -10.20 -4.44 0.67
CA ASP A 54 -10.93 -3.73 1.72
C ASP A 54 -10.65 -2.21 1.70
N ARG A 55 -9.36 -1.85 1.65
CA ARG A 55 -8.88 -0.45 1.72
C ARG A 55 -7.58 -0.28 0.96
N VAL A 56 -7.40 0.90 0.35
CA VAL A 56 -6.15 1.30 -0.32
C VAL A 56 -5.43 2.35 0.53
N PHE A 57 -4.21 2.04 0.94
CA PHE A 57 -3.34 2.91 1.73
C PHE A 57 -2.19 3.45 0.89
N ILE A 58 -1.70 4.63 1.26
CA ILE A 58 -0.45 5.19 0.73
C ILE A 58 0.68 4.82 1.69
N LYS A 59 1.71 4.14 1.19
CA LYS A 59 2.88 3.78 1.99
C LYS A 59 3.79 5.00 2.16
N MET A 60 3.66 5.68 3.31
CA MET A 60 4.43 6.89 3.60
C MET A 60 5.93 6.61 3.78
N ALA A 61 6.26 5.57 4.56
CA ALA A 61 7.61 5.08 4.76
C ALA A 61 7.61 3.67 5.36
N GLU A 62 8.76 3.02 5.27
CA GLU A 62 9.07 1.75 5.93
C GLU A 62 10.45 1.87 6.57
N PHE A 63 10.57 1.54 7.85
CA PHE A 63 11.81 1.64 8.60
C PHE A 63 11.83 0.62 9.74
N LYS A 64 13.04 0.16 10.10
CA LYS A 64 13.26 -0.74 11.22
C LYS A 64 13.50 0.10 12.48
N ALA A 65 12.67 -0.07 13.50
CA ALA A 65 12.85 0.51 14.83
C ALA A 65 12.92 -0.63 15.85
N LEU A 66 14.01 -0.72 16.59
CA LEU A 66 14.22 -1.75 17.62
C LEU A 66 14.01 -1.19 19.04
N THR A 67 13.97 0.14 19.16
CA THR A 67 13.68 0.83 20.41
C THR A 67 12.54 1.84 20.26
N TYR A 68 11.89 2.17 21.37
CA TYR A 68 10.82 3.17 21.39
C TYR A 68 11.30 4.58 21.00
N GLU A 69 12.53 4.94 21.38
CA GLU A 69 13.12 6.23 21.01
C GLU A 69 13.35 6.35 19.50
N GLU A 70 13.83 5.29 18.86
CA GLU A 70 13.98 5.23 17.40
C GLU A 70 12.63 5.41 16.69
N LEU A 71 11.59 4.74 17.18
CA LEU A 71 10.24 4.86 16.63
C LEU A 71 9.73 6.31 16.71
N LEU A 72 9.84 6.96 17.87
CA LEU A 72 9.42 8.35 18.06
C LEU A 72 10.20 9.33 17.17
N LYS A 73 11.52 9.12 17.04
CA LYS A 73 12.37 9.96 16.21
C LYS A 73 11.99 9.85 14.73
N LEU A 74 11.81 8.63 14.23
CA LEU A 74 11.44 8.37 12.84
C LEU A 74 10.01 8.87 12.54
N GLN A 75 9.08 8.71 13.47
CA GLN A 75 7.72 9.26 13.36
C GLN A 75 7.74 10.79 13.22
N LYS A 76 8.53 11.50 14.05
CA LYS A 76 8.65 12.97 13.97
C LYS A 76 9.20 13.43 12.62
N LEU A 77 10.18 12.72 12.07
CA LEU A 77 10.75 13.03 10.74
C LEU A 77 9.73 12.87 9.61
N LEU A 78 8.78 11.95 9.76
CA LEU A 78 7.71 11.74 8.78
C LEU A 78 6.65 12.83 8.82
N ASN A 79 6.18 13.21 10.01
CA ASN A 79 5.15 14.24 10.16
C ASN A 79 5.58 15.60 9.59
N GLY A 80 6.87 15.95 9.70
CA GLY A 80 7.39 17.21 9.16
C GLY A 80 7.53 17.28 7.63
N LYS A 81 7.32 16.17 6.91
CA LYS A 81 7.40 16.09 5.44
C LYS A 81 6.04 15.99 4.75
N ILE A 82 4.95 15.88 5.52
CA ILE A 82 3.57 15.69 5.04
C ILE A 82 2.85 17.04 4.83
N LEU A 83 3.50 18.16 5.16
CA LEU A 83 3.10 19.55 4.85
C LEU A 83 4.17 20.19 3.96
#